data_AF-A0A6B3G730-F1
#
_entry.id   AF-A0A6B3G730-F1
#
_cell.length_a   1.000
_cell.length_b   1.000
_cell.length_c   1.000
_cell.angle_alpha   90.00
_cell.angle_beta   90.00
_cell.angle_gamma   90.00
#
_symmetry.space_group_name_H-M   'P 1'
#
loop_
_entity.id
_entity.type
_entity.pdbx_description
1 polymer ?
#
loop_
_entity_poly.entity_id
_entity_poly.type
_entity_poly.pdbx_seq_one_letter_code
_entity_poly.pdbx_strand_id
1 'polypeptide(L)'
;GMGAWGYPAGPPYDGLLMHQCVDRPGRLSIAPGTPTMYRIGCTMTGGSSGGGWFVAGPDGKSMLVSNTSIGPVTSGWLAGPRLGEDARRTFATMSDKFAGR
;
A
#
# COMPACT_ATOMS: atom_id res chain seq x y z
N GLY A 1 -8.65 11.50 -1.93
CA GLY A 1 -7.29 11.07 -2.28
C GLY A 1 -7.09 9.64 -1.84
N MET A 2 -5.93 9.06 -2.14
CA MET A 2 -5.49 7.78 -1.63
C MET A 2 -4.36 8.05 -0.63
N GLY A 3 -4.47 7.48 0.57
CA GLY A 3 -3.43 7.58 1.59
C GLY A 3 -2.64 6.28 1.70
N ALA A 4 -1.35 6.37 2.02
CA ALA A 4 -0.48 5.25 2.36
C ALA A 4 0.15 5.52 3.74
N TRP A 5 0.15 4.51 4.61
CA TRP A 5 0.75 4.57 5.94
C TRP A 5 1.86 3.55 6.05
N GLY A 6 2.95 3.89 6.74
CA GLY A 6 4.06 2.97 6.96
C GLY A 6 5.12 3.51 7.90
N TYR A 7 6.13 2.68 8.17
CA TYR A 7 7.27 2.98 9.03
C TYR A 7 8.55 3.00 8.20
N PRO A 8 8.79 4.06 7.39
CA PRO A 8 10.03 4.18 6.63
C PRO A 8 11.24 4.18 7.57
N ALA A 9 12.24 3.39 7.25
CA ALA A 9 13.44 3.15 8.07
C ALA A 9 14.76 3.50 7.34
N GLY A 10 14.70 3.90 6.07
CA GLY A 10 15.84 4.49 5.37
C GLY A 10 15.91 6.00 5.59
N PRO A 11 17.11 6.62 5.70
CA PRO A 11 17.27 8.06 5.87
C PRO A 11 16.44 8.88 4.86
N PRO A 12 15.81 9.99 5.29
CA PRO A 12 15.95 10.66 6.60
C PRO A 12 15.09 10.07 7.73
N TYR A 13 14.45 8.91 7.50
CA TYR A 13 13.61 8.24 8.49
C TYR A 13 14.41 7.17 9.28
N ASP A 14 13.89 6.77 10.45
CA ASP A 14 14.51 5.82 11.38
C ASP A 14 13.63 4.60 11.72
N GLY A 15 12.40 4.53 11.17
CA GLY A 15 11.47 3.43 11.35
C GLY A 15 10.69 3.44 12.67
N LEU A 16 10.91 4.44 13.54
CA LEU A 16 10.27 4.47 14.87
C LEU A 16 8.89 5.13 14.85
N LEU A 17 8.64 6.00 13.88
CA LEU A 17 7.39 6.72 13.74
C LEU A 17 6.61 6.25 12.51
N MET A 18 5.29 6.21 12.67
CA MET A 18 4.38 6.02 11.55
C MET A 18 4.31 7.33 10.75
N HIS A 19 4.51 7.22 9.45
CA HIS A 19 4.34 8.29 8.49
C HIS A 19 3.19 8.01 7.53
N GLN A 20 2.74 9.05 6.85
CA GLN A 20 1.73 8.94 5.81
C GLN A 20 2.04 9.80 4.59
N CYS A 21 1.60 9.34 3.43
CA CYS A 21 1.53 10.10 2.19
C CYS A 21 0.09 10.08 1.68
N VAL A 22 -0.45 11.23 1.28
CA VAL A 22 -1.79 11.31 0.68
C VAL A 22 -1.66 12.03 -0.66
N ASP A 23 -2.11 11.37 -1.72
CA ASP A 23 -2.01 11.92 -3.08
C ASP A 23 -3.17 11.42 -3.97
N ARG A 24 -3.23 11.92 -5.20
CA ARG A 24 -4.11 11.41 -6.25
C ARG A 24 -3.49 10.15 -6.87
N PRO A 25 -4.20 9.01 -6.90
CA PRO A 25 -3.64 7.78 -7.43
C PRO A 25 -3.48 7.81 -8.96
N GLY A 26 -2.27 7.48 -9.41
CA GLY A 26 -1.95 7.11 -10.79
C GLY A 26 -1.94 5.59 -10.99
N ARG A 27 -1.47 5.17 -12.17
CA ARG A 27 -1.32 3.76 -12.56
C ARG A 27 0.14 3.45 -12.84
N LEU A 28 0.59 2.27 -12.45
CA LEU A 28 1.89 1.73 -12.80
C LEU A 28 1.73 0.28 -13.27
N SER A 29 2.34 -0.05 -14.41
CA SER A 29 2.56 -1.43 -14.85
C SER A 29 4.06 -1.61 -15.06
N ILE A 30 4.63 -2.67 -14.49
CA ILE A 30 6.08 -2.90 -14.51
C ILE A 30 6.52 -3.70 -15.74
N ALA A 31 5.61 -4.45 -16.35
CA ALA A 31 5.85 -5.18 -17.59
C ALA A 31 4.53 -5.45 -18.33
N PRO A 32 4.57 -5.66 -19.66
CA PRO A 32 3.41 -6.14 -20.41
C PRO A 32 2.80 -7.39 -19.77
N GLY A 33 1.47 -7.43 -19.66
CA GLY A 33 0.75 -8.57 -19.07
C GLY A 33 0.71 -8.62 -17.55
N THR A 34 1.38 -7.71 -16.83
CA THR A 34 1.31 -7.67 -15.36
C THR A 34 0.11 -6.84 -14.85
N PRO A 35 -0.49 -7.21 -13.70
CA PRO A 35 -1.57 -6.43 -13.11
C PRO A 35 -1.16 -4.98 -12.83
N THR A 36 -2.04 -4.04 -13.17
CA THR A 36 -1.79 -2.62 -12.92
C THR A 36 -1.87 -2.30 -11.42
N MET A 37 -0.83 -1.67 -10.90
CA MET A 37 -0.76 -1.16 -9.52
C MET A 37 -1.37 0.24 -9.39
N TYR A 38 -1.67 0.64 -8.15
CA TYR A 38 -1.80 2.06 -7.80
C TYR A 38 -0.41 2.67 -7.63
N ARG A 39 -0.27 3.96 -7.92
CA ARG A 39 0.94 4.74 -7.68
C ARG A 39 0.56 6.09 -7.06
N ILE A 40 1.28 6.54 -6.04
CA ILE A 40 1.15 7.88 -5.46
C ILE A 40 2.53 8.53 -5.33
N GLY A 41 2.59 9.87 -5.34
CA GLY A 41 3.76 10.60 -4.87
C GLY A 41 3.94 10.36 -3.37
N CYS A 42 5.15 9.97 -2.98
CA CYS A 42 5.45 9.68 -1.57
C CYS A 42 6.96 9.66 -1.32
N THR A 43 7.36 10.22 -0.18
CA THR A 43 8.77 10.30 0.21
C THR A 43 9.23 9.16 1.13
N MET A 44 8.30 8.33 1.62
CA MET A 44 8.63 7.20 2.50
C MET A 44 9.60 6.23 1.80
N THR A 45 10.61 5.79 2.55
CA THR A 45 11.70 4.92 2.10
C THR A 45 11.43 3.44 2.44
N GLY A 46 12.42 2.57 2.22
CA GLY A 46 12.39 1.17 2.65
C GLY A 46 12.04 1.04 4.14
N GLY A 47 11.31 0.00 4.50
CA GLY A 47 10.62 -0.13 5.80
C GLY A 47 9.13 0.22 5.71
N SER A 48 8.72 1.06 4.76
CA SER A 48 7.30 1.32 4.49
C SER A 48 6.56 0.17 3.80
N SER A 49 7.29 -0.82 3.25
CA SER A 49 6.71 -1.98 2.56
C SER A 49 5.74 -2.76 3.45
N GLY A 50 4.62 -3.20 2.88
CA GLY A 50 3.51 -3.84 3.58
C GLY A 50 2.53 -2.86 4.24
N GLY A 51 2.91 -1.60 4.40
CA GLY A 51 2.05 -0.55 4.96
C GLY A 51 0.75 -0.36 4.17
N GLY A 52 -0.38 -0.23 4.87
CA GLY A 52 -1.71 -0.21 4.27
C GLY A 52 -2.05 1.09 3.53
N TRP A 53 -2.80 0.98 2.45
CA TRP A 53 -3.29 2.13 1.68
C TRP A 53 -4.81 2.22 1.73
N PHE A 54 -5.32 3.41 2.01
CA PHE A 54 -6.74 3.62 2.31
C PHE A 54 -7.37 4.71 1.46
N VAL A 55 -8.65 4.53 1.20
CA VAL A 55 -9.56 5.54 0.63
C VAL A 55 -10.80 5.66 1.51
N ALA A 56 -11.51 6.78 1.42
CA ALA A 56 -12.85 6.89 1.99
C ALA A 56 -13.83 6.04 1.17
N GLY A 57 -14.53 5.14 1.83
CA GLY A 57 -15.60 4.33 1.27
C GLY A 57 -16.89 5.11 1.07
N PRO A 58 -17.90 4.51 0.43
CA PRO A 58 -19.20 5.15 0.18
C PRO A 58 -19.94 5.58 1.45
N ASP A 59 -19.70 4.87 2.55
CA ASP A 59 -20.25 5.14 3.88
C ASP A 59 -19.35 6.07 4.73
N GLY A 60 -18.31 6.64 4.12
CA GLY A 60 -17.32 7.48 4.79
C GLY A 60 -16.28 6.70 5.61
N LYS A 61 -16.35 5.36 5.69
CA LYS A 61 -15.38 4.56 6.42
C LYS A 61 -14.12 4.32 5.61
N SER A 62 -12.99 4.19 6.30
CA SER A 62 -11.72 3.85 5.64
C SER A 62 -11.77 2.44 5.05
N MET A 63 -11.43 2.31 3.78
CA MET A 63 -11.30 1.03 3.08
C MET A 63 -9.84 0.77 2.72
N LEU A 64 -9.30 -0.38 3.15
CA LEU A 64 -7.99 -0.86 2.72
C LEU A 64 -8.09 -1.32 1.26
N VAL A 65 -7.30 -0.72 0.37
CA VAL A 65 -7.38 -0.98 -1.08
C VAL A 65 -6.04 -1.39 -1.71
N SER A 66 -4.93 -1.27 -0.98
CA SER A 66 -3.59 -1.65 -1.41
C SER A 66 -2.63 -1.78 -0.22
N ASN A 67 -1.39 -2.17 -0.48
CA ASN A 67 -0.27 -2.05 0.44
C ASN A 67 0.98 -1.59 -0.33
N THR A 68 1.91 -0.93 0.36
CA THR A 68 3.19 -0.51 -0.24
C THR A 68 3.99 -1.74 -0.67
N SER A 69 4.35 -1.82 -1.94
CA SER A 69 5.11 -2.96 -2.48
C SER A 69 6.39 -2.52 -3.18
N ILE A 70 6.30 -1.54 -4.08
CA ILE A 70 7.41 -1.07 -4.91
C ILE A 70 7.60 0.44 -4.72
N GLY A 71 8.85 0.87 -4.65
CA GLY A 71 9.25 2.26 -4.73
C GLY A 71 10.63 2.35 -5.39
N PRO A 72 11.08 3.56 -5.77
CA PRO A 72 12.48 3.76 -6.14
C PRO A 72 13.40 3.46 -4.95
N VAL A 73 14.68 3.20 -5.24
CA VAL A 73 15.72 3.12 -4.20
C VAL A 73 15.83 4.47 -3.46
N THR A 74 15.63 5.56 -4.20
CA THR A 74 15.43 6.91 -3.68
C THR A 74 13.95 7.18 -3.39
N SER A 75 13.64 8.30 -2.75
CA SER A 75 12.25 8.69 -2.49
C SER A 75 11.58 9.34 -3.71
N GLY A 76 10.24 9.42 -3.73
CA GLY A 76 9.51 10.22 -4.71
C GLY A 76 8.18 9.62 -5.16
N TRP A 77 8.03 8.30 -5.12
CA TRP A 77 6.75 7.62 -5.32
C TRP A 77 6.73 6.25 -4.67
N LEU A 78 5.53 5.77 -4.35
CA LEU A 78 5.29 4.38 -3.99
C LEU A 78 4.22 3.80 -4.89
N ALA A 79 4.23 2.47 -5.03
CA ALA A 79 3.24 1.70 -5.75
C ALA A 79 2.84 0.44 -4.99
N GLY A 80 1.60 0.02 -5.19
CA GLY A 80 1.00 -1.10 -4.50
C GLY A 80 0.00 -1.86 -5.36
N PRO A 81 -0.12 -3.19 -5.19
CA PRO A 81 -1.09 -4.00 -5.92
C PRO A 81 -2.52 -3.63 -5.51
N ARG A 82 -3.45 -3.72 -6.46
CA ARG A 82 -4.87 -3.55 -6.14
C ARG A 82 -5.37 -4.78 -5.40
N LEU A 83 -6.08 -4.58 -4.31
CA LEU A 83 -6.72 -5.68 -3.59
C LEU A 83 -7.99 -6.11 -4.32
N GLY A 84 -7.82 -7.02 -5.29
CA GLY A 84 -8.88 -7.62 -6.09
C GLY A 84 -9.36 -8.97 -5.56
N GLU A 85 -9.91 -9.79 -6.45
CA GLU A 85 -10.49 -11.09 -6.09
C GLU A 85 -9.46 -12.05 -5.46
N ASP A 86 -8.25 -12.13 -6.01
CA ASP A 86 -7.21 -13.01 -5.47
C ASP A 86 -6.81 -12.59 -4.05
N ALA A 87 -6.66 -11.28 -3.80
CA ALA A 87 -6.39 -10.76 -2.47
C ALA A 87 -7.52 -11.08 -1.47
N ARG A 88 -8.78 -10.97 -1.91
CA ARG A 88 -9.95 -11.35 -1.11
C ARG A 88 -9.93 -12.84 -0.79
N ARG A 89 -9.63 -13.70 -1.77
CA ARG A 89 -9.54 -15.15 -1.59
C ARG A 89 -8.46 -15.51 -0.58
N THR A 90 -7.26 -14.96 -0.73
CA THR A 90 -6.17 -15.15 0.23
C THR A 90 -6.55 -14.69 1.62
N PHE A 91 -7.16 -13.51 1.75
CA PHE A 91 -7.63 -12.99 3.04
C PHE A 91 -8.64 -13.92 3.71
N ALA A 92 -9.64 -14.41 2.96
CA ALA A 92 -10.63 -15.34 3.47
C ALA A 92 -9.98 -16.65 3.95
N THR A 93 -9.14 -17.27 3.10
CA THR A 93 -8.45 -18.52 3.46
C THR A 93 -7.59 -18.38 4.72
N MET A 94 -6.89 -17.26 4.90
CA MET A 94 -6.09 -17.03 6.10
C MET A 94 -6.95 -16.76 7.33
N SER A 95 -8.04 -15.99 7.17
CA SER A 95 -8.95 -15.67 8.27
C SER A 95 -9.66 -16.93 8.78
N ASP A 96 -10.18 -17.75 7.88
CA ASP A 96 -10.86 -19.01 8.23
C ASP A 96 -9.95 -19.96 9.00
N LYS A 97 -8.66 -19.98 8.66
CA LYS A 97 -7.68 -20.86 9.28
C LYS A 97 -7.17 -20.37 10.65
N PHE A 98 -7.10 -19.05 10.86
CA PHE A 98 -6.33 -18.49 11.98
C PHE A 98 -7.07 -17.47 12.86
N ALA A 99 -8.16 -16.84 12.42
CA ALA A 99 -8.75 -15.69 13.15
C ALA A 99 -9.35 -16.03 14.53
N GLY A 100 -9.69 -17.30 14.77
CA GLY A 100 -10.22 -17.79 16.04
C GLY A 100 -9.24 -18.63 16.87
N ARG A 101 -7.95 -18.59 16.54
CA ARG A 101 -6.87 -19.32 17.23
C ARG A 101 -5.95 -18.34 17.93
#